data_AF-A0A1Q7LZG9-F1
#
_entry.id   AF-A0A1Q7LZG9-F1
#
_cell.length_a   1.000
_cell.length_b   1.000
_cell.length_c   1.000
_cell.angle_alpha   90.00
_cell.angle_beta   90.00
_cell.angle_gamma   90.00
#
_symmetry.space_group_name_H-M   'P 1'
#
loop_
_entity.id
_entity.type
_entity.pdbx_description
1 polymer ?
#
loop_
_entity_poly.entity_id
_entity_poly.type
_entity_poly.pdbx_seq_one_letter_code
_entity_poly.pdbx_strand_id
1 'polypeptide(L)' 'MNKVAEEFAIRKALRGALVAVAGALMILPAYLNLEIFNRLHFELVVSLSISIMLFAVGTLLLIVVLGRDVFEPRA' A
#
# COMPACT_ATOMS: atom_id res chain seq x y z
N MET A 1 19.13 15.87 23.84
CA MET A 1 18.61 15.27 22.58
C MET A 1 17.41 16.09 22.14
N ASN A 2 17.40 16.60 20.91
CA ASN A 2 16.43 17.59 20.44
C ASN A 2 15.12 16.88 20.05
N LYS A 3 14.01 17.09 20.80
CA LYS A 3 12.72 16.41 20.58
C LYS A 3 12.20 16.51 19.14
N VAL A 4 12.52 17.61 18.46
CA VAL A 4 12.14 17.87 17.06
C VAL A 4 12.80 16.87 16.09
N ALA A 5 14.05 16.47 16.35
CA ALA A 5 14.77 15.53 15.50
C ALA A 5 14.23 14.10 15.63
N GLU A 6 13.79 13.73 16.83
CA GLU A 6 13.21 12.42 17.13
C GLU A 6 11.84 12.26 16.46
N GLU A 7 10.96 13.28 16.57
CA GLU A 7 9.67 13.27 15.87
C GLU A 7 9.81 13.18 14.34
N PHE A 8 10.81 13.87 13.78
CA PHE A 8 11.09 13.82 12.35
C PHE A 8 11.53 12.43 11.89
N ALA A 9 12.40 11.77 12.66
CA ALA A 9 12.85 10.41 12.39
C ALA A 9 11.68 9.40 12.45
N ILE A 10 10.82 9.51 13.46
CA ILE A 10 9.63 8.67 13.62
C ILE A 10 8.68 8.84 12.43
N ARG A 11 8.36 10.08 12.03
CA ARG A 11 7.48 10.33 10.86
C ARG A 11 8.05 9.74 9.58
N LYS A 12 9.37 9.83 9.37
CA LYS A 12 10.04 9.27 8.19
C LYS A 12 10.00 7.73 8.19
N ALA A 13 10.26 7.12 9.34
CA ALA A 13 10.15 5.66 9.50
C ALA A 13 8.70 5.19 9.28
N LEU A 14 7.72 5.90 9.82
CA LEU A 14 6.30 5.61 9.64
C LEU A 14 5.88 5.69 8.16
N ARG A 15 6.32 6.72 7.43
CA ARG A 15 6.10 6.84 5.98
C ARG A 15 6.71 5.66 5.24
N GLY A 16 7.96 5.29 5.55
CA GLY A 16 8.62 4.13 4.94
C GLY A 16 7.85 2.83 5.16
N ALA A 17 7.38 2.59 6.39
CA ALA A 17 6.54 1.44 6.71
C ALA A 17 5.22 1.45 5.92
N LEU A 18 4.56 2.61 5.81
CA LEU A 18 3.31 2.74 5.05
C LEU A 18 3.50 2.52 3.55
N VAL A 19 4.63 2.93 2.95
CA VAL A 19 4.97 2.61 1.55
C VAL A 19 5.12 1.10 1.38
N ALA A 20 5.80 0.41 2.31
CA ALA A 20 5.95 -1.03 2.26
C ALA A 20 4.59 -1.75 2.37
N VAL A 21 3.70 -1.27 3.25
CA VAL A 21 2.33 -1.80 3.40
C VAL A 21 1.51 -1.56 2.12
N ALA A 22 1.60 -0.38 1.51
CA ALA A 22 0.93 -0.07 0.26
C ALA A 22 1.36 -1.00 -0.87
N GLY A 23 2.68 -1.22 -1.03
CA GLY A 23 3.21 -2.17 -2.00
C GLY A 23 2.79 -3.61 -1.72
N ALA A 24 2.78 -4.02 -0.45
CA ALA A 24 2.29 -5.33 -0.06
C ALA A 24 0.82 -5.53 -0.45
N LEU A 25 -0.06 -4.55 -0.19
CA LEU A 25 -1.48 -4.61 -0.56
C LEU A 25 -1.71 -4.73 -2.07
N MET A 26 -0.84 -4.15 -2.90
CA MET A 26 -0.93 -4.28 -4.36
C MET A 26 -0.54 -5.68 -4.86
N ILE A 27 0.42 -6.33 -4.20
CA ILE A 27 0.99 -7.63 -4.63
C ILE A 27 0.25 -8.80 -3.98
N LEU A 28 -0.30 -8.61 -2.78
CA LEU A 28 -1.01 -9.63 -2.00
C LEU A 28 -2.07 -10.39 -2.82
N PRO A 29 -2.88 -9.76 -3.68
CA PRO A 29 -3.90 -10.49 -4.44
C PRO A 29 -3.33 -11.52 -5.40
N ALA A 30 -2.14 -11.27 -5.97
CA ALA A 30 -1.49 -12.23 -6.86
C ALA A 30 -1.14 -13.52 -6.10
N TYR A 31 -0.66 -13.39 -4.86
CA TYR A 31 -0.38 -14.54 -3.98
C TYR A 31 -1.67 -15.23 -3.52
N LEU A 32 -2.69 -14.47 -3.11
CA LEU A 32 -3.99 -15.03 -2.71
C LEU A 32 -4.64 -15.80 -3.87
N ASN A 33 -4.48 -15.33 -5.11
CA ASN A 33 -5.02 -16.01 -6.29
C ASN A 33 -4.32 -17.34 -6.57
N LEU A 34 -2.99 -17.38 -6.46
CA LEU A 34 -2.21 -18.59 -6.70
C LEU A 34 -2.50 -19.71 -5.69
N GLU A 35 -2.65 -19.36 -4.41
CA GLU A 35 -2.65 -20.35 -3.34
C GLU A 35 -4.02 -20.58 -2.70
N ILE A 36 -4.88 -19.57 -2.65
CA ILE A 36 -6.16 -19.61 -1.91
C ILE A 36 -7.34 -19.64 -2.88
N PHE A 37 -7.45 -18.67 -3.80
CA PHE A 37 -8.65 -18.59 -4.66
C PHE A 37 -8.74 -19.74 -5.65
N ASN A 38 -7.60 -20.22 -6.18
CA ASN A 38 -7.55 -21.43 -7.00
C ASN A 38 -7.88 -22.70 -6.21
N ARG A 39 -7.51 -22.79 -4.92
CA ARG A 39 -7.75 -24.00 -4.10
C ARG A 39 -9.17 -24.05 -3.52
N LEU A 40 -9.76 -22.89 -3.19
CA LEU A 40 -11.11 -22.81 -2.62
C LEU A 40 -12.21 -22.74 -3.69
N HIS A 41 -11.87 -22.85 -4.97
CA HIS A 41 -12.82 -22.66 -6.09
C HIS A 41 -13.61 -21.35 -5.95
N PHE A 42 -12.95 -20.28 -5.52
CA PHE A 42 -13.60 -18.97 -5.44
C PHE A 42 -14.09 -18.55 -6.82
N GLU A 43 -15.29 -17.98 -6.90
CA GLU A 43 -15.78 -17.48 -8.17
C GLU A 43 -14.82 -16.42 -8.74
N LEU A 44 -14.50 -16.56 -10.03
CA LEU A 44 -13.54 -15.72 -10.73
C LEU A 44 -13.84 -14.23 -10.54
N VAL A 45 -15.12 -13.86 -10.60
CA VAL A 45 -15.58 -12.47 -10.45
C VAL A 45 -15.26 -11.94 -9.04
N VAL A 46 -15.45 -12.77 -8.01
CA VAL A 46 -15.19 -12.38 -6.60
C VAL A 46 -13.69 -12.23 -6.35
N SER A 47 -12.89 -13.19 -6.81
CA SER A 47 -11.42 -13.14 -6.73
C SER A 47 -10.86 -11.89 -7.43
N LEU A 48 -11.35 -11.60 -8.64
CA LEU A 48 -10.92 -10.43 -9.40
C LEU A 48 -11.34 -9.12 -8.70
N SER A 49 -12.55 -9.08 -8.15
CA SER A 49 -13.06 -7.92 -7.42
C SER A 49 -12.23 -7.61 -6.18
N ILE A 50 -11.89 -8.62 -5.37
CA ILE A 50 -11.02 -8.48 -4.20
C ILE A 50 -9.63 -7.99 -4.62
N SER A 51 -9.12 -8.53 -5.72
CA SER A 51 -7.80 -8.17 -6.24
C SER A 51 -7.73 -6.70 -6.69
N ILE A 52 -8.72 -6.25 -7.45
CA ILE A 52 -8.82 -4.86 -7.91
C ILE A 52 -8.99 -3.92 -6.72
N MET A 53 -9.82 -4.27 -5.73
CA MET A 53 -10.00 -3.45 -4.53
C MET A 53 -8.70 -3.31 -3.73
N LEU A 54 -7.98 -4.40 -3.49
CA LEU A 54 -6.70 -4.38 -2.76
C LEU A 54 -5.64 -3.54 -3.50
N PHE A 55 -5.58 -3.68 -4.83
CA PHE A 55 -4.70 -2.86 -5.65
C PHE A 55 -5.06 -1.36 -5.59
N ALA A 56 -6.35 -1.03 -5.70
CA ALA A 56 -6.82 0.34 -5.62
C ALA A 56 -6.55 0.96 -4.24
N VAL A 57 -6.83 0.24 -3.15
CA VAL A 57 -6.55 0.69 -1.77
C VAL A 57 -5.05 0.89 -1.57
N GLY A 58 -4.21 -0.05 -2.01
CA GLY A 58 -2.76 0.10 -1.96
C GLY A 58 -2.29 1.34 -2.73
N THR A 59 -2.86 1.60 -3.90
CA THR A 59 -2.54 2.78 -4.72
C THR A 59 -2.93 4.08 -4.03
N LEU A 60 -4.13 4.17 -3.48
CA LEU A 60 -4.58 5.35 -2.74
C LEU A 60 -3.70 5.59 -1.51
N LEU A 61 -3.36 4.54 -0.76
CA LEU A 61 -2.41 4.62 0.37
C LEU A 61 -1.06 5.16 -0.08
N LEU A 62 -0.51 4.67 -1.19
CA LEU A 62 0.76 5.13 -1.73
C LEU A 62 0.71 6.63 -2.06
N ILE A 63 -0.34 7.09 -2.74
CA ILE A 63 -0.52 8.51 -3.09
C ILE A 63 -0.58 9.38 -1.83
N VAL A 64 -1.35 8.97 -0.82
CA VAL A 64 -1.47 9.70 0.45
C VAL A 64 -0.13 9.77 1.19
N VAL A 65 0.63 8.68 1.19
CA VAL A 65 1.91 8.59 1.91
C VAL A 65 3.02 9.38 1.21
N LEU A 66 3.05 9.37 -0.12
CA LEU A 66 3.99 10.17 -0.91
C LEU A 66 3.69 11.67 -0.78
N GLY A 67 2.41 12.03 -0.61
CA GLY A 67 1.97 13.41 -0.36
C GLY A 67 2.12 14.33 -1.58
N ARG A 68 1.58 15.55 -1.47
CA ARG A 68 1.67 16.57 -2.55
C ARG A 68 3.10 16.94 -2.92
N ASP A 69 4.05 16.79 -1.99
CA ASP A 69 5.46 17.15 -2.20
C ASP A 69 6.14 16.40 -3.36
N VAL A 70 5.61 15.24 -3.78
CA VAL A 70 6.08 14.48 -4.94
C VAL A 70 5.37 14.91 -6.24
N PHE A 71 4.13 15.41 -6.14
CA PHE A 71 3.28 15.74 -7.29
C PHE A 71 3.26 17.24 -7.64
N GLU A 72 3.67 18.11 -6.72
CA GLU A 72 3.86 19.53 -6.98
C GLU A 72 5.36 19.83 -7.15
N PRO A 73 5.78 20.36 -8.31
CA PRO A 73 7.12 20.90 -8.43
C PRO A 73 7.22 22.08 -7.45
N ARG A 74 8.22 22.06 -6.59
CA ARG A 74 8.53 23.20 -5.72
C ARG A 74 8.72 24.43 -6.62
N ALA A 75 7.80 25.38 -6.52
CA ALA A 75 7.94 26.73 -7.06
C ALA A 75 8.86 27.56 -6.14
#